data_AF-A0A2R6MH16-F1
#
_entry.id   AF-A0A2R6MH16-F1
#
_cell.length_a   1.000
_cell.length_b   1.000
_cell.length_c   1.000
_cell.angle_alpha   90.00
_cell.angle_beta   90.00
_cell.angle_gamma   90.00
#
_symmetry.space_group_name_H-M   'P 1'
#
loop_
_entity.id
_entity.type
_entity.pdbx_description
1 polymer ?
#
loop_
_entity_poly.entity_id
_entity_poly.type
_entity_poly.pdbx_seq_one_letter_code
_entity_poly.pdbx_strand_id
1 'polypeptide(L)'
;MDSGRTTVLLLVVVLSTSLLAGVAYSSDTARQTTTDERYTLFGVQADGWFGNDNGYAAVVDESGTTVWNWSVPNSRVFDTEQLENGNILVSVAVSVPQADCPTDYREDRFDRPCVRNRVVELDYETQDIVWEYDWYDAFPNHHEVHDADRLPSGETAIADMGNHRAFAVDQSGTVTWEWNASDHISRDTEWFDEHVPEGSEDEFASNGPESDWTHLNDIDRLDDGNFLLSIRNYDVVLEVARNESIVETYGEPGDHSIMDEQHNPNLLAETGTLVVADSGNDRIVELDAANQTVISEYGSVPAGSNVGDPSLRWPRDADRLPNGNTLITDSRRFRILEVAPNGSVVWSHLRQDDRSIVYEADRIRLDDEYLPEEPSVSTDNATLVTRTNGPLVDLYATLDSYLAFVPFLPLWVGPLPLVIGLVDLGALLLLVRGRLR
;
A
#
# COMPACT_ATOMS: atom_id res chain seq x y z
N MET A 1 -28.45 22.79 41.28
CA MET A 1 -27.03 22.35 41.19
C MET A 1 -26.16 23.27 42.02
N ASP A 2 -25.13 22.74 42.66
CA ASP A 2 -24.19 23.51 43.49
C ASP A 2 -23.29 24.41 42.62
N SER A 3 -23.14 25.69 42.99
CA SER A 3 -22.44 26.73 42.20
C SER A 3 -21.02 26.33 41.78
N GLY A 4 -20.32 25.58 42.65
CA GLY A 4 -18.98 25.07 42.38
C GLY A 4 -18.92 24.07 41.22
N ARG A 5 -19.90 23.18 41.06
CA ARG A 5 -19.92 22.17 39.99
C ARG A 5 -20.10 22.79 38.60
N THR A 6 -20.97 23.79 38.49
CA THR A 6 -21.20 24.51 37.23
C THR A 6 -19.95 25.28 36.80
N THR A 7 -19.25 25.89 37.76
CA THR A 7 -18.02 26.67 37.50
C THR A 7 -16.87 25.77 37.03
N VAL A 8 -16.70 24.59 37.64
CA VAL A 8 -15.68 23.62 37.23
C VAL A 8 -15.96 23.09 35.82
N LEU A 9 -17.21 22.74 35.49
CA LEU A 9 -17.56 22.24 34.15
C LEU A 9 -17.38 23.32 33.06
N LEU A 10 -17.67 24.59 33.35
CA LEU A 10 -17.40 25.71 32.44
C LEU A 10 -15.90 25.96 32.25
N LEU A 11 -15.10 25.84 33.31
CA LEU A 11 -13.64 25.96 33.22
C LEU A 11 -13.01 24.85 32.37
N VAL A 12 -13.50 23.61 32.47
CA VAL A 12 -13.05 22.49 31.64
C VAL A 12 -13.29 22.81 30.16
N VAL A 13 -14.51 23.21 29.77
CA VAL A 13 -14.87 23.53 28.38
C VAL A 13 -14.10 24.73 27.83
N VAL A 14 -13.82 25.75 28.65
CA VAL A 14 -13.06 26.94 28.20
C VAL A 14 -11.57 26.64 28.03
N LEU A 15 -10.98 25.87 28.95
CA LEU A 15 -9.56 25.51 28.86
C LEU A 15 -9.30 24.53 27.69
N SER A 16 -10.22 23.57 27.48
CA SER A 16 -10.13 22.63 26.36
C SER A 16 -10.26 23.31 24.99
N THR A 17 -11.23 24.21 24.82
CA THR A 17 -11.42 24.95 23.55
C THR A 17 -10.22 25.83 23.19
N SER A 18 -9.54 26.42 24.17
CA SER A 18 -8.29 27.16 23.94
C SER A 18 -7.11 26.27 23.55
N LEU A 19 -7.06 25.03 24.03
CA LEU A 19 -6.02 24.07 23.68
C LEU A 19 -6.18 23.57 22.23
N LEU A 20 -7.41 23.27 21.82
CA LEU A 20 -7.72 22.81 20.46
C LEU A 20 -7.44 23.88 19.39
N ALA A 21 -7.67 25.17 19.70
CA ALA A 21 -7.35 26.26 18.79
C ALA A 21 -5.85 26.44 18.53
N GLY A 22 -4.98 26.03 19.46
CA GLY A 22 -3.52 26.12 19.32
C GLY A 22 -2.92 25.03 18.43
N VAL A 23 -3.54 23.85 18.38
CA VAL A 23 -3.08 22.71 17.57
C VAL A 23 -3.36 22.93 16.07
N ALA A 24 -4.37 23.74 15.73
CA ALA A 24 -4.75 24.03 14.35
C ALA A 24 -3.80 25.02 13.61
N TYR A 25 -2.77 25.56 14.27
CA TYR A 25 -1.97 26.69 13.75
C TYR A 25 -0.49 26.38 13.45
N SER A 26 -0.11 25.11 13.27
CA SER A 26 1.28 24.78 12.94
C SER A 26 1.40 23.68 11.89
N SER A 27 1.60 24.08 10.64
CA SER A 27 2.25 23.24 9.62
C SER A 27 2.70 24.13 8.48
N ASP A 28 3.98 24.51 8.48
CA ASP A 28 4.63 25.05 7.30
C ASP A 28 6.04 24.46 7.28
N THR A 29 6.35 23.65 6.29
CA THR A 29 7.61 22.89 6.19
C THR A 29 8.34 23.27 4.92
N ALA A 30 9.61 23.66 5.08
CA ALA A 30 10.49 24.05 3.99
C ALA A 30 11.18 22.82 3.36
N ARG A 31 11.17 22.76 2.02
CA ARG A 31 11.91 21.77 1.21
C ARG A 31 13.37 22.16 1.02
N GLN A 32 14.24 21.16 0.93
CA GLN A 32 15.64 21.28 0.56
C GLN A 32 15.89 20.45 -0.70
N THR A 33 16.45 21.05 -1.74
CA THR A 33 16.73 20.43 -3.04
C THR A 33 18.14 19.87 -3.11
N THR A 34 18.27 18.66 -3.67
CA THR A 34 19.51 18.17 -4.30
C THR A 34 19.39 18.33 -5.83
N THR A 35 20.39 17.92 -6.60
CA THR A 35 20.58 18.36 -8.01
C THR A 35 20.83 17.17 -8.94
N ASP A 36 19.96 16.18 -8.90
CA ASP A 36 19.92 15.08 -9.88
C ASP A 36 18.46 14.99 -10.33
N GLU A 37 18.14 15.23 -11.60
CA GLU A 37 16.73 15.33 -12.05
C GLU A 37 16.04 13.95 -11.97
N ARG A 38 15.59 13.58 -10.76
CA ARG A 38 14.84 12.37 -10.47
C ARG A 38 13.37 12.70 -10.33
N TYR A 39 12.55 11.90 -10.97
CA TYR A 39 11.10 11.96 -10.87
C TYR A 39 10.60 10.81 -10.01
N THR A 40 9.42 10.97 -9.43
CA THR A 40 8.72 9.88 -8.75
C THR A 40 7.39 9.67 -9.42
N LEU A 41 7.22 8.49 -10.02
CA LEU A 41 5.92 7.96 -10.45
C LEU A 41 5.24 7.36 -9.22
N PHE A 42 3.92 7.46 -9.12
CA PHE A 42 3.19 6.81 -8.04
C PHE A 42 1.74 6.57 -8.42
N GLY A 43 1.20 5.47 -7.90
CA GLY A 43 -0.19 5.08 -7.95
C GLY A 43 -0.96 5.55 -6.71
N VAL A 44 -2.17 6.07 -6.91
CA VAL A 44 -3.10 6.40 -5.83
C VAL A 44 -4.35 5.57 -5.96
N GLN A 45 -4.62 4.75 -4.95
CA GLN A 45 -5.84 3.96 -4.88
C GLN A 45 -7.06 4.88 -4.78
N ALA A 46 -7.03 5.85 -3.87
CA ALA A 46 -8.12 6.79 -3.64
C ALA A 46 -7.66 8.07 -2.92
N ASP A 47 -8.32 9.18 -3.24
CA ASP A 47 -8.23 10.43 -2.46
C ASP A 47 -9.38 10.53 -1.46
N GLY A 48 -9.10 11.11 -0.29
CA GLY A 48 -10.10 11.39 0.75
C GLY A 48 -10.45 10.18 1.61
N TRP A 49 -10.79 9.04 0.98
CA TRP A 49 -11.27 7.83 1.65
C TRP A 49 -11.01 6.57 0.83
N PHE A 50 -10.61 5.47 1.50
CA PHE A 50 -10.32 4.16 0.91
C PHE A 50 -11.45 3.60 0.02
N GLY A 51 -12.71 3.90 0.34
CA GLY A 51 -13.86 3.44 -0.44
C GLY A 51 -14.23 4.31 -1.63
N ASN A 52 -13.44 5.32 -2.00
CA ASN A 52 -13.70 6.16 -3.15
C ASN A 52 -13.10 5.54 -4.42
N ASP A 53 -13.78 5.74 -5.55
CA ASP A 53 -13.33 5.32 -6.87
C ASP A 53 -12.80 6.56 -7.65
N ASN A 54 -11.73 7.18 -7.13
CA ASN A 54 -11.14 8.41 -7.67
C ASN A 54 -9.61 8.39 -7.71
N GLY A 55 -9.03 7.20 -7.81
CA GLY A 55 -7.59 6.98 -7.94
C GLY A 55 -7.00 7.47 -9.27
N TYR A 56 -5.68 7.60 -9.29
CA TYR A 56 -4.92 8.13 -10.42
C TYR A 56 -3.44 7.74 -10.32
N ALA A 57 -2.74 7.83 -11.45
CA ALA A 57 -1.28 7.76 -11.52
C ALA A 57 -0.72 9.17 -11.73
N ALA A 58 0.39 9.50 -11.09
CA ALA A 58 1.00 10.82 -11.23
C ALA A 58 2.53 10.76 -11.16
N VAL A 59 3.18 11.78 -11.72
CA VAL A 59 4.63 11.97 -11.65
C VAL A 59 4.92 13.31 -11.01
N VAL A 60 5.83 13.33 -10.05
CA VAL A 60 6.35 14.55 -9.43
C VAL A 60 7.83 14.72 -9.67
N ASP A 61 8.26 15.97 -9.79
CA ASP A 61 9.70 16.31 -9.78
C ASP A 61 10.28 16.26 -8.35
N GLU A 62 11.60 16.44 -8.21
CA GLU A 62 12.27 16.48 -6.88
C GLU A 62 11.67 17.54 -5.95
N SER A 63 11.12 18.63 -6.49
CA SER A 63 10.46 19.68 -5.71
C SER A 63 9.08 19.27 -5.22
N GLY A 64 8.57 18.11 -5.64
CA GLY A 64 7.23 17.60 -5.36
C GLY A 64 6.13 18.26 -6.18
N THR A 65 6.48 18.91 -7.28
CA THR A 65 5.50 19.50 -8.22
C THR A 65 5.03 18.41 -9.18
N THR A 66 3.72 18.21 -9.29
CA THR A 66 3.15 17.28 -10.27
C THR A 66 3.42 17.77 -11.68
N VAL A 67 4.10 16.96 -12.48
CA VAL A 67 4.46 17.24 -13.89
C VAL A 67 3.67 16.40 -14.87
N TRP A 68 3.10 15.28 -14.41
CA TRP A 68 2.26 14.39 -15.20
C TRP A 68 1.19 13.79 -14.29
N ASN A 69 -0.01 13.55 -14.85
CA ASN A 69 -1.11 12.92 -14.12
C ASN A 69 -2.07 12.26 -15.11
N TRP A 70 -2.55 11.07 -14.77
CA TRP A 70 -3.49 10.30 -15.57
C TRP A 70 -4.49 9.57 -14.68
N SER A 71 -5.75 9.50 -15.12
CA SER A 71 -6.79 8.79 -14.38
C SER A 71 -7.92 8.29 -15.27
N VAL A 72 -8.64 7.30 -14.76
CA VAL A 72 -9.89 6.80 -15.34
C VAL A 72 -11.05 7.18 -14.41
N PRO A 73 -12.23 7.56 -14.93
CA PRO A 73 -13.37 7.81 -14.06
C PRO A 73 -13.81 6.55 -13.29
N ASN A 74 -14.17 6.70 -12.02
CA ASN A 74 -14.62 5.62 -11.15
C ASN A 74 -13.58 4.49 -11.02
N SER A 75 -12.30 4.84 -10.92
CA SER A 75 -11.23 3.85 -10.81
C SER A 75 -10.37 4.00 -9.55
N ARG A 76 -9.60 2.97 -9.29
CA ARG A 76 -8.50 2.92 -8.33
C ARG A 76 -7.24 2.48 -9.08
N VAL A 77 -6.11 3.06 -8.74
CA VAL A 77 -4.79 2.68 -9.30
C VAL A 77 -4.01 1.99 -8.20
N PHE A 78 -3.54 0.79 -8.48
CA PHE A 78 -2.81 -0.04 -7.51
C PHE A 78 -1.33 0.01 -7.82
N ASP A 79 -0.93 -0.32 -9.04
CA ASP A 79 0.46 -0.38 -9.48
C ASP A 79 0.74 0.57 -10.68
N THR A 80 1.98 1.07 -10.78
CA THR A 80 2.50 1.95 -11.83
C THR A 80 3.99 1.75 -12.12
N GLU A 81 4.37 1.10 -13.22
CA GLU A 81 5.76 0.96 -13.67
C GLU A 81 6.11 1.93 -14.83
N GLN A 82 7.37 2.40 -14.90
CA GLN A 82 7.93 2.94 -16.17
C GLN A 82 8.58 1.81 -16.97
N LEU A 83 8.21 1.67 -18.24
CA LEU A 83 8.79 0.68 -19.14
C LEU A 83 10.09 1.17 -19.79
N GLU A 84 10.92 0.24 -20.30
CA GLU A 84 12.17 0.54 -21.02
C GLU A 84 12.01 1.51 -22.21
N ASN A 85 10.81 1.54 -22.82
CA ASN A 85 10.50 2.42 -23.95
C ASN A 85 10.05 3.83 -23.50
N GLY A 86 10.03 4.09 -22.19
CA GLY A 86 9.58 5.35 -21.57
C GLY A 86 8.07 5.44 -21.31
N ASN A 87 7.29 4.45 -21.75
CA ASN A 87 5.85 4.39 -21.48
C ASN A 87 5.57 4.02 -20.03
N ILE A 88 4.34 4.24 -19.59
CA ILE A 88 3.90 3.92 -18.22
C ILE A 88 2.92 2.75 -18.28
N LEU A 89 3.21 1.68 -17.56
CA LEU A 89 2.27 0.59 -17.30
C LEU A 89 1.46 0.93 -16.05
N VAL A 90 0.16 0.66 -16.06
CA VAL A 90 -0.72 0.97 -14.92
C VAL A 90 -1.76 -0.12 -14.70
N SER A 91 -1.84 -0.59 -13.47
CA SER A 91 -2.87 -1.52 -12.99
C SER A 91 -4.06 -0.76 -12.39
N VAL A 92 -5.23 -0.89 -13.02
CA VAL A 92 -6.42 -0.08 -12.75
C VAL A 92 -7.66 -0.94 -12.55
N ALA A 93 -8.35 -0.74 -11.43
CA ALA A 93 -9.66 -1.33 -11.17
C ALA A 93 -10.75 -0.28 -11.34
N VAL A 94 -11.67 -0.50 -12.28
CA VAL A 94 -12.79 0.42 -12.55
C VAL A 94 -14.07 -0.15 -11.95
N SER A 95 -14.70 0.62 -11.05
CA SER A 95 -16.02 0.33 -10.50
C SER A 95 -17.09 0.58 -11.55
N VAL A 96 -17.75 -0.48 -12.02
CA VAL A 96 -18.72 -0.44 -13.11
C VAL A 96 -20.13 -0.53 -12.53
N PRO A 97 -21.01 0.46 -12.79
CA PRO A 97 -22.40 0.40 -12.35
C PRO A 97 -23.09 -0.89 -12.82
N GLN A 98 -23.94 -1.46 -11.98
CA GLN A 98 -24.58 -2.75 -12.26
C GLN A 98 -25.27 -2.84 -13.63
N ALA A 99 -25.88 -1.74 -14.07
CA ALA A 99 -26.58 -1.68 -15.36
C ALA A 99 -25.66 -1.97 -16.56
N ASP A 100 -24.37 -1.66 -16.41
CA ASP A 100 -23.34 -1.75 -17.43
C ASP A 100 -22.44 -2.99 -17.26
N CYS A 101 -22.57 -3.73 -16.16
CA CYS A 101 -21.87 -4.99 -15.94
C CYS A 101 -22.23 -6.04 -17.00
N PRO A 102 -21.29 -6.92 -17.42
CA PRO A 102 -21.60 -8.10 -18.23
C PRO A 102 -22.57 -9.02 -17.48
N THR A 103 -23.37 -9.80 -18.24
CA THR A 103 -24.44 -10.64 -17.67
C THR A 103 -23.96 -11.56 -16.56
N ASP A 104 -22.76 -12.13 -16.69
CA ASP A 104 -22.22 -13.12 -15.74
C ASP A 104 -21.83 -12.48 -14.39
N TYR A 105 -21.57 -11.16 -14.37
CA TYR A 105 -21.22 -10.40 -13.16
C TYR A 105 -22.36 -9.51 -12.67
N ARG A 106 -23.57 -9.64 -13.24
CA ARG A 106 -24.75 -8.93 -12.75
C ARG A 106 -25.34 -9.64 -11.54
N GLU A 107 -25.59 -8.88 -10.48
CA GLU A 107 -26.26 -9.38 -9.28
C GLU A 107 -27.75 -9.02 -9.27
N ASP A 108 -28.65 -9.99 -9.41
CA ASP A 108 -30.09 -9.71 -9.44
C ASP A 108 -30.68 -9.30 -8.08
N ARG A 109 -30.00 -9.60 -6.95
CA ARG A 109 -30.57 -9.39 -5.60
C ARG A 109 -30.26 -8.04 -4.98
N PHE A 110 -29.12 -7.46 -5.31
CA PHE A 110 -28.62 -6.23 -4.69
C PHE A 110 -28.08 -5.31 -5.78
N ASP A 111 -28.43 -4.02 -5.72
CA ASP A 111 -27.86 -3.00 -6.62
C ASP A 111 -26.40 -2.77 -6.24
N ARG A 112 -25.48 -3.51 -6.86
CA ARG A 112 -24.04 -3.45 -6.58
C ARG A 112 -23.22 -3.41 -7.87
N PRO A 113 -22.18 -2.56 -7.92
CA PRO A 113 -21.24 -2.55 -9.05
C PRO A 113 -20.45 -3.86 -9.13
N CYS A 114 -19.99 -4.17 -10.34
CA CYS A 114 -18.90 -5.12 -10.61
C CYS A 114 -17.60 -4.35 -10.85
N VAL A 115 -16.49 -5.04 -11.05
CA VAL A 115 -15.21 -4.42 -11.41
C VAL A 115 -14.81 -4.76 -12.83
N ARG A 116 -14.23 -3.79 -13.53
CA ARG A 116 -13.45 -4.01 -14.74
C ARG A 116 -11.98 -3.76 -14.38
N ASN A 117 -11.21 -4.83 -14.30
CA ASN A 117 -9.78 -4.78 -14.13
C ASN A 117 -9.11 -4.52 -15.46
N ARG A 118 -8.08 -3.69 -15.44
CA ARG A 118 -7.38 -3.21 -16.63
C ARG A 118 -5.91 -3.07 -16.32
N VAL A 119 -5.06 -3.62 -17.17
CA VAL A 119 -3.65 -3.24 -17.24
C VAL A 119 -3.47 -2.45 -18.53
N VAL A 120 -2.97 -1.22 -18.44
CA VAL A 120 -2.83 -0.32 -19.58
C VAL A 120 -1.39 0.16 -19.74
N GLU A 121 -0.90 0.18 -20.97
CA GLU A 121 0.35 0.87 -21.32
C GLU A 121 0.01 2.22 -21.94
N LEU A 122 0.57 3.28 -21.38
CA LEU A 122 0.35 4.66 -21.77
C LEU A 122 1.60 5.22 -22.43
N ASP A 123 1.45 5.82 -23.61
CA ASP A 123 2.47 6.73 -24.12
C ASP A 123 2.62 7.92 -23.17
N TYR A 124 3.83 8.13 -22.64
CA TYR A 124 4.06 9.11 -21.57
C TYR A 124 3.66 10.54 -21.97
N GLU A 125 4.03 10.96 -23.18
CA GLU A 125 3.85 12.32 -23.70
C GLU A 125 2.39 12.61 -24.06
N THR A 126 1.74 11.69 -24.76
CA THR A 126 0.38 11.87 -25.29
C THR A 126 -0.70 11.40 -24.33
N GLN A 127 -0.36 10.51 -23.39
CA GLN A 127 -1.29 9.79 -22.51
C GLN A 127 -2.29 8.89 -23.26
N ASP A 128 -2.00 8.59 -24.52
CA ASP A 128 -2.78 7.64 -25.30
C ASP A 128 -2.49 6.22 -24.78
N ILE A 129 -3.55 5.42 -24.59
CA ILE A 129 -3.43 3.99 -24.33
C ILE A 129 -2.93 3.32 -25.60
N VAL A 130 -1.70 2.80 -25.58
CA VAL A 130 -1.06 2.12 -26.72
C VAL A 130 -1.21 0.60 -26.67
N TRP A 131 -1.48 0.06 -25.47
CA TRP A 131 -1.84 -1.33 -25.25
C TRP A 131 -2.75 -1.45 -24.01
N GLU A 132 -3.68 -2.39 -24.00
CA GLU A 132 -4.52 -2.69 -22.84
C GLU A 132 -4.92 -4.16 -22.79
N TYR A 133 -5.09 -4.68 -21.58
CA TYR A 133 -5.74 -5.95 -21.31
C TYR A 133 -6.79 -5.78 -20.21
N ASP A 134 -8.03 -6.18 -20.49
CA ASP A 134 -9.16 -6.00 -19.57
C ASP A 134 -9.89 -7.31 -19.29
N TRP A 135 -10.37 -7.44 -18.05
CA TRP A 135 -11.34 -8.46 -17.66
C TRP A 135 -12.31 -7.91 -16.63
N TYR A 136 -13.35 -8.68 -16.35
CA TYR A 136 -14.36 -8.31 -15.36
C TYR A 136 -14.34 -9.30 -14.21
N ASP A 137 -14.70 -8.80 -13.03
CA ASP A 137 -14.87 -9.60 -11.84
C ASP A 137 -16.09 -9.11 -11.02
N ALA A 138 -16.55 -9.93 -10.08
CA ALA A 138 -17.84 -9.76 -9.44
C ALA A 138 -17.89 -8.55 -8.50
N PHE A 139 -16.81 -8.23 -7.80
CA PHE A 139 -16.82 -7.20 -6.76
C PHE A 139 -15.76 -6.11 -7.01
N PRO A 140 -16.01 -4.84 -6.65
CA PRO A 140 -14.96 -3.82 -6.70
C PRO A 140 -13.98 -3.86 -5.54
N ASN A 141 -14.17 -4.72 -4.54
CA ASN A 141 -13.26 -4.88 -3.41
C ASN A 141 -12.89 -6.35 -3.31
N HIS A 142 -11.62 -6.64 -3.03
CA HIS A 142 -11.02 -7.97 -2.95
C HIS A 142 -11.00 -8.74 -4.28
N HIS A 143 -11.20 -8.04 -5.39
CA HIS A 143 -11.30 -8.60 -6.75
C HIS A 143 -10.63 -7.69 -7.79
N GLU A 144 -9.97 -6.64 -7.33
CA GLU A 144 -9.21 -5.70 -8.15
C GLU A 144 -7.92 -6.34 -8.65
N VAL A 145 -7.48 -5.97 -9.86
CA VAL A 145 -6.07 -6.14 -10.23
C VAL A 145 -5.22 -5.35 -9.24
N HIS A 146 -4.14 -5.93 -8.77
CA HIS A 146 -3.24 -5.26 -7.84
C HIS A 146 -1.92 -4.91 -8.48
N ASP A 147 -1.41 -5.77 -9.37
CA ASP A 147 -0.07 -5.59 -9.89
C ASP A 147 0.13 -6.24 -11.28
N ALA A 148 1.07 -5.70 -12.07
CA ALA A 148 1.48 -6.24 -13.35
C ALA A 148 2.87 -5.76 -13.80
N ASP A 149 3.73 -6.70 -14.19
CA ASP A 149 5.11 -6.42 -14.64
C ASP A 149 5.32 -6.77 -16.13
N ARG A 150 6.03 -5.92 -16.87
CA ARG A 150 6.43 -6.17 -18.26
C ARG A 150 7.69 -7.04 -18.36
N LEU A 151 7.52 -8.21 -18.97
CA LEU A 151 8.60 -9.16 -19.19
C LEU A 151 9.50 -8.74 -20.37
N PRO A 152 10.79 -9.14 -20.37
CA PRO A 152 11.71 -8.91 -21.49
C PRO A 152 11.25 -9.52 -22.83
N SER A 153 10.36 -10.51 -22.80
CA SER A 153 9.72 -11.08 -24.00
C SER A 153 8.71 -10.13 -24.65
N GLY A 154 8.27 -9.10 -23.95
CA GLY A 154 7.16 -8.21 -24.30
C GLY A 154 5.80 -8.72 -23.81
N GLU A 155 5.74 -9.86 -23.10
CA GLU A 155 4.54 -10.29 -22.38
C GLU A 155 4.36 -9.47 -21.10
N THR A 156 3.15 -9.38 -20.57
CA THR A 156 2.88 -8.76 -19.27
C THR A 156 2.41 -9.84 -18.29
N ALA A 157 3.08 -9.96 -17.14
CA ALA A 157 2.64 -10.77 -16.02
C ALA A 157 1.64 -9.98 -15.17
N ILE A 158 0.63 -10.64 -14.60
CA ILE A 158 -0.50 -9.97 -13.93
C ILE A 158 -0.94 -10.77 -12.70
N ALA A 159 -1.13 -10.04 -11.59
CA ALA A 159 -1.72 -10.51 -10.35
C ALA A 159 -3.25 -10.33 -10.37
N ASP A 160 -3.99 -11.43 -10.47
CA ASP A 160 -5.46 -11.45 -10.50
C ASP A 160 -6.01 -11.95 -9.17
N MET A 161 -6.15 -11.00 -8.24
CA MET A 161 -6.61 -11.26 -6.87
C MET A 161 -7.96 -11.98 -6.85
N GLY A 162 -8.94 -11.50 -7.63
CA GLY A 162 -10.32 -12.01 -7.61
C GLY A 162 -10.45 -13.47 -8.06
N ASN A 163 -9.51 -13.96 -8.86
CA ASN A 163 -9.47 -15.35 -9.33
C ASN A 163 -8.33 -16.16 -8.69
N HIS A 164 -7.57 -15.57 -7.77
CA HIS A 164 -6.46 -16.21 -7.06
C HIS A 164 -5.43 -16.85 -7.99
N ARG A 165 -5.03 -16.11 -9.04
CA ARG A 165 -4.08 -16.58 -10.05
C ARG A 165 -3.09 -15.50 -10.44
N ALA A 166 -1.95 -15.96 -10.92
CA ALA A 166 -0.94 -15.19 -11.60
C ALA A 166 -0.89 -15.65 -13.05
N PHE A 167 -0.81 -14.77 -14.03
CA PHE A 167 -0.73 -15.17 -15.43
C PHE A 167 0.09 -14.22 -16.28
N ALA A 168 0.63 -14.71 -17.40
CA ALA A 168 1.32 -13.89 -18.38
C ALA A 168 0.49 -13.83 -19.67
N VAL A 169 0.42 -12.65 -20.27
CA VAL A 169 -0.33 -12.39 -21.51
C VAL A 169 0.59 -11.80 -22.57
N ASP A 170 0.48 -12.29 -23.79
CA ASP A 170 1.18 -11.69 -24.93
C ASP A 170 0.53 -10.39 -25.42
N GLN A 171 1.22 -9.68 -26.30
CA GLN A 171 0.75 -8.42 -26.88
C GLN A 171 -0.58 -8.53 -27.65
N SER A 172 -1.02 -9.75 -28.01
CA SER A 172 -2.32 -10.00 -28.66
C SER A 172 -3.46 -10.27 -27.68
N GLY A 173 -3.17 -10.38 -26.39
CA GLY A 173 -4.13 -10.76 -25.35
C GLY A 173 -4.24 -12.26 -25.13
N THR A 174 -3.31 -13.07 -25.65
CA THR A 174 -3.31 -14.53 -25.43
C THR A 174 -2.57 -14.84 -24.13
N VAL A 175 -3.23 -15.55 -23.20
CA VAL A 175 -2.57 -16.07 -22.00
C VAL A 175 -1.57 -17.16 -22.40
N THR A 176 -0.31 -16.98 -22.04
CA THR A 176 0.81 -17.87 -22.41
C THR A 176 1.35 -18.68 -21.24
N TRP A 177 1.05 -18.26 -20.01
CA TRP A 177 1.39 -18.93 -18.76
C TRP A 177 0.35 -18.58 -17.70
N GLU A 178 0.02 -19.51 -16.81
CA GLU A 178 -0.93 -19.30 -15.71
C GLU A 178 -0.55 -20.19 -14.53
N TRP A 179 -0.57 -19.63 -13.34
CA TRP A 179 -0.43 -20.31 -12.06
C TRP A 179 -1.68 -20.04 -11.22
N ASN A 180 -2.31 -21.10 -10.73
CA ASN A 180 -3.55 -20.99 -9.94
C ASN A 180 -3.29 -21.40 -8.49
N ALA A 181 -3.56 -20.51 -7.53
CA ALA A 181 -3.35 -20.80 -6.11
C ALA A 181 -4.11 -22.06 -5.65
N SER A 182 -5.28 -22.31 -6.24
CA SER A 182 -6.09 -23.49 -5.94
C SER A 182 -5.35 -24.82 -6.20
N ASP A 183 -4.45 -24.86 -7.18
CA ASP A 183 -3.70 -26.06 -7.55
C ASP A 183 -2.43 -26.25 -6.71
N HIS A 184 -1.97 -25.19 -6.03
CA HIS A 184 -0.63 -25.14 -5.43
C HIS A 184 -0.62 -24.91 -3.93
N ILE A 185 -1.55 -24.13 -3.37
CA ILE A 185 -1.52 -23.71 -1.96
C ILE A 185 -2.88 -23.86 -1.24
N SER A 186 -3.85 -24.55 -1.82
CA SER A 186 -5.16 -24.78 -1.18
C SER A 186 -5.14 -26.00 -0.24
N ARG A 187 -6.19 -26.18 0.57
CA ARG A 187 -6.32 -27.21 1.62
C ARG A 187 -6.03 -28.67 1.19
N ASP A 188 -6.09 -28.97 -0.10
CA ASP A 188 -5.86 -30.33 -0.62
C ASP A 188 -4.46 -30.50 -1.27
N THR A 189 -3.54 -29.57 -1.04
CA THR A 189 -2.19 -29.55 -1.61
C THR A 189 -1.12 -29.94 -0.59
N GLU A 190 -0.01 -30.52 -1.06
CA GLU A 190 1.14 -30.87 -0.21
C GLU A 190 1.73 -29.64 0.48
N TRP A 191 1.79 -28.51 -0.24
CA TRP A 191 2.26 -27.25 0.32
C TRP A 191 1.41 -26.81 1.52
N PHE A 192 0.08 -26.87 1.41
CA PHE A 192 -0.82 -26.47 2.51
C PHE A 192 -0.65 -27.37 3.73
N ASP A 193 -0.59 -28.69 3.53
CA ASP A 193 -0.36 -29.66 4.61
C ASP A 193 0.99 -29.45 5.32
N GLU A 194 2.00 -28.94 4.60
CA GLU A 194 3.34 -28.68 5.14
C GLU A 194 3.44 -27.34 5.89
N HIS A 195 2.82 -26.27 5.36
CA HIS A 195 3.04 -24.89 5.82
C HIS A 195 1.93 -24.36 6.71
N VAL A 196 0.68 -24.83 6.58
CA VAL A 196 -0.44 -24.29 7.37
C VAL A 196 -0.49 -24.96 8.75
N PRO A 197 -0.48 -24.20 9.85
CA PRO A 197 -0.49 -24.77 11.20
C PRO A 197 -1.74 -25.61 11.50
N GLU A 198 -1.55 -26.78 12.11
CA GLU A 198 -2.65 -27.67 12.53
C GLU A 198 -3.65 -26.92 13.43
N GLY A 199 -4.93 -26.96 13.05
CA GLY A 199 -6.02 -26.26 13.75
C GLY A 199 -6.28 -24.82 13.30
N SER A 200 -5.53 -24.29 12.33
CA SER A 200 -5.76 -22.97 11.70
C SER A 200 -6.30 -23.09 10.27
N GLU A 201 -6.61 -24.30 9.79
CA GLU A 201 -6.85 -24.56 8.38
C GLU A 201 -8.00 -23.72 7.82
N ASP A 202 -9.05 -23.44 8.63
CA ASP A 202 -10.24 -22.70 8.20
C ASP A 202 -9.97 -21.21 7.96
N GLU A 203 -8.87 -20.68 8.49
CA GLU A 203 -8.42 -19.31 8.28
C GLU A 203 -7.88 -19.12 6.86
N PHE A 204 -7.11 -20.10 6.37
CA PHE A 204 -6.44 -20.06 5.06
C PHE A 204 -7.25 -20.69 3.93
N ALA A 205 -8.30 -21.45 4.24
CA ALA A 205 -9.07 -22.14 3.20
C ALA A 205 -10.00 -21.20 2.42
N SER A 206 -10.09 -21.45 1.10
CA SER A 206 -11.13 -20.87 0.26
C SER A 206 -12.53 -21.17 0.81
N ASN A 207 -13.36 -20.12 0.89
CA ASN A 207 -14.76 -20.19 1.32
C ASN A 207 -15.73 -20.08 0.14
N GLY A 208 -15.23 -20.17 -1.09
CA GLY A 208 -16.00 -20.08 -2.33
C GLY A 208 -15.24 -19.35 -3.43
N PRO A 209 -15.84 -19.23 -4.63
CA PRO A 209 -15.18 -18.60 -5.78
C PRO A 209 -14.92 -17.11 -5.59
N GLU A 210 -15.66 -16.45 -4.70
CA GLU A 210 -15.57 -15.00 -4.45
C GLU A 210 -14.95 -14.67 -3.08
N SER A 211 -14.31 -15.65 -2.44
CA SER A 211 -13.72 -15.42 -1.12
C SER A 211 -12.32 -14.88 -1.25
N ASP A 212 -11.97 -13.83 -0.52
CA ASP A 212 -10.61 -13.30 -0.48
C ASP A 212 -9.68 -14.17 0.38
N TRP A 213 -9.27 -15.35 -0.11
CA TRP A 213 -8.49 -16.32 0.69
C TRP A 213 -6.98 -16.21 0.47
N THR A 214 -6.51 -15.79 -0.71
CA THR A 214 -5.08 -15.52 -0.95
C THR A 214 -4.73 -14.05 -0.76
N HIS A 215 -5.62 -13.16 -1.20
CA HIS A 215 -5.33 -11.76 -1.45
C HIS A 215 -4.00 -11.58 -2.21
N LEU A 216 -3.86 -12.30 -3.34
CA LEU A 216 -2.67 -12.24 -4.19
C LEU A 216 -2.56 -10.81 -4.72
N ASN A 217 -1.56 -10.09 -4.24
CA ASN A 217 -1.50 -8.64 -4.34
C ASN A 217 -0.30 -8.12 -5.12
N ASP A 218 0.56 -9.01 -5.61
CA ASP A 218 1.83 -8.64 -6.23
C ASP A 218 2.36 -9.75 -7.16
N ILE A 219 3.08 -9.36 -8.21
CA ILE A 219 3.80 -10.20 -9.15
C ILE A 219 5.05 -9.52 -9.75
N ASP A 220 6.20 -9.69 -9.11
CA ASP A 220 7.48 -9.28 -9.68
C ASP A 220 8.17 -10.37 -10.52
N ARG A 221 8.79 -10.00 -11.64
CA ARG A 221 9.68 -10.90 -12.39
C ARG A 221 11.08 -10.94 -11.77
N LEU A 222 11.67 -12.12 -11.78
CA LEU A 222 13.08 -12.32 -11.46
C LEU A 222 13.95 -12.45 -12.71
N ASP A 223 15.24 -12.13 -12.57
CA ASP A 223 16.25 -12.23 -13.65
C ASP A 223 16.41 -13.65 -14.22
N ASP A 224 16.12 -14.68 -13.42
CA ASP A 224 16.16 -16.07 -13.84
C ASP A 224 14.88 -16.52 -14.58
N GLY A 225 13.87 -15.64 -14.65
CA GLY A 225 12.60 -15.84 -15.31
C GLY A 225 11.49 -16.43 -14.42
N ASN A 226 11.76 -16.63 -13.13
CA ASN A 226 10.73 -16.94 -12.13
C ASN A 226 9.93 -15.67 -11.77
N PHE A 227 8.88 -15.85 -10.98
CA PHE A 227 8.06 -14.78 -10.43
C PHE A 227 8.10 -14.81 -8.92
N LEU A 228 8.10 -13.65 -8.27
CA LEU A 228 7.69 -13.52 -6.88
C LEU A 228 6.20 -13.23 -6.84
N LEU A 229 5.47 -13.94 -5.99
CA LEU A 229 4.05 -13.71 -5.76
C LEU A 229 3.84 -13.45 -4.28
N SER A 230 3.28 -12.30 -3.92
CA SER A 230 2.87 -12.03 -2.55
C SER A 230 1.48 -12.62 -2.30
N ILE A 231 1.39 -13.53 -1.33
CA ILE A 231 0.15 -14.15 -0.85
C ILE A 231 -0.15 -13.55 0.52
N ARG A 232 -0.72 -12.35 0.51
CA ARG A 232 -0.90 -11.51 1.71
C ARG A 232 -1.63 -12.20 2.85
N ASN A 233 -2.71 -12.93 2.57
CA ASN A 233 -3.49 -13.56 3.64
C ASN A 233 -2.82 -14.81 4.22
N TYR A 234 -1.71 -15.25 3.64
CA TYR A 234 -0.89 -16.34 4.16
C TYR A 234 0.38 -15.82 4.82
N ASP A 235 0.65 -14.51 4.82
CA ASP A 235 1.91 -13.94 5.32
C ASP A 235 3.15 -14.54 4.63
N VAL A 236 3.04 -14.89 3.34
CA VAL A 236 4.13 -15.49 2.57
C VAL A 236 4.33 -14.87 1.19
N VAL A 237 5.59 -14.88 0.75
CA VAL A 237 5.98 -14.60 -0.63
C VAL A 237 6.47 -15.91 -1.27
N LEU A 238 5.98 -16.23 -2.45
CA LEU A 238 6.34 -17.43 -3.20
C LEU A 238 7.23 -17.09 -4.38
N GLU A 239 8.37 -17.77 -4.51
CA GLU A 239 9.09 -17.80 -5.77
C GLU A 239 8.52 -18.93 -6.64
N VAL A 240 7.96 -18.59 -7.80
CA VAL A 240 7.28 -19.52 -8.71
C VAL A 240 7.99 -19.59 -10.04
N ALA A 241 8.41 -20.78 -10.43
CA ALA A 241 9.05 -21.01 -11.72
C ALA A 241 8.04 -21.08 -12.88
N ARG A 242 8.51 -20.90 -14.11
CA ARG A 242 7.68 -20.97 -15.34
C ARG A 242 7.00 -22.32 -15.59
N ASN A 243 7.44 -23.38 -14.92
CA ASN A 243 6.79 -24.70 -14.93
C ASN A 243 5.75 -24.85 -13.79
N GLU A 244 5.37 -23.72 -13.15
CA GLU A 244 4.35 -23.59 -12.10
C GLU A 244 4.78 -24.16 -10.73
N SER A 245 6.00 -24.66 -10.57
CA SER A 245 6.47 -25.13 -9.26
C SER A 245 6.87 -23.97 -8.35
N ILE A 246 6.45 -24.04 -7.09
CA ILE A 246 6.99 -23.19 -6.01
C ILE A 246 8.44 -23.63 -5.74
N VAL A 247 9.38 -22.71 -5.95
CA VAL A 247 10.82 -22.90 -5.76
C VAL A 247 11.22 -22.59 -4.32
N GLU A 248 10.66 -21.52 -3.77
CA GLU A 248 10.92 -21.05 -2.41
C GLU A 248 9.65 -20.41 -1.81
N THR A 249 9.56 -20.45 -0.48
CA THR A 249 8.51 -19.80 0.31
C THR A 249 9.17 -18.97 1.39
N TYR A 250 9.06 -17.65 1.30
CA TYR A 250 9.54 -16.71 2.30
C TYR A 250 8.41 -16.36 3.26
N GLY A 251 8.66 -16.50 4.57
CA GLY A 251 7.63 -16.34 5.60
C GLY A 251 6.99 -17.67 5.97
N GLU A 252 6.04 -17.62 6.90
CA GLU A 252 5.32 -18.80 7.39
C GLU A 252 3.90 -18.40 7.78
N PRO A 253 2.86 -19.14 7.32
CA PRO A 253 1.48 -18.84 7.66
C PRO A 253 1.24 -18.71 9.17
N GLY A 254 0.80 -17.52 9.59
CA GLY A 254 0.51 -17.19 10.98
C GLY A 254 1.73 -16.81 11.83
N ASP A 255 2.95 -16.79 11.27
CA ASP A 255 4.12 -16.19 11.93
C ASP A 255 4.26 -14.69 11.61
N HIS A 256 3.39 -13.91 12.23
CA HIS A 256 3.40 -12.45 12.14
C HIS A 256 4.68 -11.78 12.67
N SER A 257 5.65 -12.54 13.22
CA SER A 257 6.94 -11.98 13.61
C SER A 257 7.88 -11.76 12.43
N ILE A 258 7.69 -12.50 11.33
CA ILE A 258 8.42 -12.35 10.08
C ILE A 258 7.75 -11.25 9.24
N MET A 259 6.48 -11.44 8.90
CA MET A 259 5.65 -10.49 8.16
C MET A 259 4.16 -10.69 8.47
N ASP A 260 3.35 -9.66 8.33
CA ASP A 260 1.90 -9.64 8.56
C ASP A 260 1.23 -8.84 7.44
N GLU A 261 0.46 -9.51 6.59
CA GLU A 261 -0.29 -8.93 5.48
C GLU A 261 0.57 -8.07 4.53
N GLN A 262 1.66 -8.64 4.04
CA GLN A 262 2.74 -7.96 3.31
C GLN A 262 2.40 -7.55 1.87
N HIS A 263 3.21 -6.64 1.31
CA HIS A 263 3.12 -6.11 -0.07
C HIS A 263 4.50 -5.86 -0.69
N ASN A 264 4.53 -5.78 -2.03
CA ASN A 264 5.65 -5.43 -2.91
C ASN A 264 7.00 -6.01 -2.44
N PRO A 265 7.14 -7.35 -2.46
CA PRO A 265 8.36 -8.03 -2.05
C PRO A 265 9.48 -7.91 -3.08
N ASN A 266 10.46 -7.06 -2.79
CA ASN A 266 11.59 -6.78 -3.65
C ASN A 266 12.82 -7.70 -3.34
N LEU A 267 13.08 -8.74 -4.16
CA LEU A 267 14.20 -9.68 -3.98
C LEU A 267 15.50 -9.20 -4.64
N LEU A 268 16.47 -8.88 -3.78
CA LEU A 268 17.77 -8.38 -4.17
C LEU A 268 18.76 -9.52 -4.38
N ALA A 269 18.83 -10.05 -5.60
CA ALA A 269 19.69 -11.19 -5.94
C ALA A 269 21.19 -10.96 -5.61
N GLU A 270 21.68 -9.72 -5.72
CA GLU A 270 23.10 -9.40 -5.43
C GLU A 270 23.46 -9.58 -3.96
N THR A 271 22.55 -9.24 -3.05
CA THR A 271 22.73 -9.34 -1.59
C THR A 271 22.15 -10.63 -1.04
N GLY A 272 21.24 -11.29 -1.77
CA GLY A 272 20.46 -12.43 -1.30
C GLY A 272 19.50 -12.02 -0.18
N THR A 273 18.89 -10.84 -0.30
CA THR A 273 17.95 -10.30 0.70
C THR A 273 16.61 -9.94 0.07
N LEU A 274 15.53 -10.05 0.84
CA LEU A 274 14.18 -9.72 0.43
C LEU A 274 13.69 -8.51 1.22
N VAL A 275 13.40 -7.40 0.55
CA VAL A 275 12.79 -6.21 1.16
C VAL A 275 11.28 -6.31 1.00
N VAL A 276 10.52 -6.05 2.06
CA VAL A 276 9.06 -6.23 2.05
C VAL A 276 8.38 -5.12 2.83
N ALA A 277 7.28 -4.58 2.30
CA ALA A 277 6.34 -3.77 3.07
C ALA A 277 5.47 -4.67 3.97
N ASP A 278 5.87 -4.81 5.24
CA ASP A 278 5.17 -5.57 6.28
C ASP A 278 4.04 -4.72 6.87
N SER A 279 2.94 -4.63 6.11
CA SER A 279 1.87 -3.65 6.29
C SER A 279 1.15 -3.78 7.63
N GLY A 280 0.86 -5.00 8.08
CA GLY A 280 0.16 -5.29 9.33
C GLY A 280 0.97 -4.90 10.57
N ASN A 281 2.29 -5.04 10.50
CA ASN A 281 3.22 -4.60 11.54
C ASN A 281 3.68 -3.13 11.42
N ASP A 282 3.18 -2.39 10.44
CA ASP A 282 3.53 -0.99 10.20
C ASP A 282 5.05 -0.76 10.05
N ARG A 283 5.75 -1.64 9.32
CA ARG A 283 7.20 -1.55 9.10
C ARG A 283 7.60 -2.03 7.71
N ILE A 284 8.81 -1.68 7.29
CA ILE A 284 9.52 -2.39 6.22
C ILE A 284 10.41 -3.43 6.88
N VAL A 285 10.51 -4.63 6.33
CA VAL A 285 11.47 -5.65 6.77
C VAL A 285 12.44 -5.98 5.64
N GLU A 286 13.67 -6.30 6.00
CA GLU A 286 14.62 -6.93 5.07
C GLU A 286 15.01 -8.28 5.66
N LEU A 287 14.77 -9.35 4.90
CA LEU A 287 15.05 -10.74 5.27
C LEU A 287 16.31 -11.23 4.56
N ASP A 288 17.09 -12.08 5.22
CA ASP A 288 18.07 -12.93 4.53
C ASP A 288 17.31 -14.03 3.78
N ALA A 289 17.39 -14.07 2.45
CA ALA A 289 16.59 -14.98 1.64
C ALA A 289 16.97 -16.46 1.85
N ALA A 290 18.19 -16.76 2.32
CA ALA A 290 18.65 -18.13 2.48
C ALA A 290 18.23 -18.76 3.82
N ASN A 291 17.95 -17.95 4.84
CA ASN A 291 17.58 -18.45 6.17
C ASN A 291 16.36 -17.76 6.79
N GLN A 292 15.74 -16.84 6.05
CA GLN A 292 14.51 -16.11 6.39
C GLN A 292 14.59 -15.31 7.70
N THR A 293 15.79 -14.99 8.16
CA THR A 293 15.94 -14.14 9.35
C THR A 293 15.72 -12.67 8.99
N VAL A 294 14.93 -11.98 9.80
CA VAL A 294 14.81 -10.52 9.73
C VAL A 294 16.16 -9.90 10.12
N ILE A 295 16.86 -9.32 9.15
CA ILE A 295 18.18 -8.70 9.35
C ILE A 295 18.07 -7.19 9.58
N SER A 296 16.94 -6.58 9.21
CA SER A 296 16.69 -5.15 9.30
C SER A 296 15.20 -4.84 9.31
N GLU A 297 14.83 -3.77 10.00
CA GLU A 297 13.44 -3.32 10.13
C GLU A 297 13.33 -1.79 10.09
N TYR A 298 12.26 -1.28 9.49
CA TYR A 298 11.92 0.13 9.41
C TYR A 298 10.47 0.50 9.68
N GLY A 299 10.14 0.76 10.95
CA GLY A 299 8.80 1.21 11.38
C GLY A 299 8.70 2.68 11.81
N SER A 300 9.82 3.44 11.86
CA SER A 300 9.74 4.87 12.16
C SER A 300 10.92 5.69 11.64
N VAL A 301 10.60 6.89 11.17
CA VAL A 301 11.58 7.89 10.78
C VAL A 301 12.17 8.60 12.01
N PRO A 302 13.40 9.15 11.91
CA PRO A 302 14.01 9.89 13.01
C PRO A 302 13.15 11.06 13.48
N ALA A 303 13.10 11.26 14.80
CA ALA A 303 12.41 12.41 15.37
C ALA A 303 12.97 13.73 14.79
N GLY A 304 12.09 14.59 14.30
CA GLY A 304 12.46 15.87 13.68
C GLY A 304 12.66 15.84 12.16
N SER A 305 12.34 14.74 11.48
CA SER A 305 12.50 14.58 10.01
C SER A 305 11.55 15.45 9.15
N ASN A 306 10.81 16.40 9.72
CA ASN A 306 9.89 17.31 9.01
C ASN A 306 8.79 16.63 8.14
N VAL A 307 8.44 15.37 8.44
CA VAL A 307 7.40 14.60 7.72
C VAL A 307 6.16 14.30 8.57
N GLY A 308 5.99 15.01 9.68
CA GLY A 308 4.89 14.80 10.63
C GLY A 308 5.19 13.68 11.63
N ASP A 309 4.21 12.79 11.82
CA ASP A 309 4.33 11.66 12.76
C ASP A 309 5.52 10.75 12.38
N PRO A 310 6.36 10.35 13.34
CA PRO A 310 7.54 9.57 13.03
C PRO A 310 7.24 8.11 12.65
N SER A 311 6.11 7.53 13.05
CA SER A 311 5.77 6.13 12.73
C SER A 311 5.32 5.95 11.28
N LEU A 312 5.74 4.84 10.66
CA LEU A 312 5.05 4.35 9.48
C LEU A 312 3.67 3.81 9.87
N ARG A 313 2.72 3.83 8.93
CA ARG A 313 1.41 3.19 9.07
C ARG A 313 0.95 2.58 7.75
N TRP A 314 0.79 1.27 7.77
CA TRP A 314 0.31 0.46 6.66
C TRP A 314 1.09 0.77 5.37
N PRO A 315 2.42 0.63 5.39
CA PRO A 315 3.21 0.77 4.19
C PRO A 315 2.73 -0.25 3.15
N ARG A 316 2.70 0.14 1.88
CA ARG A 316 2.24 -0.75 0.80
C ARG A 316 3.35 -1.11 -0.17
N ASP A 317 4.44 -0.35 -0.17
CA ASP A 317 5.51 -0.51 -1.13
C ASP A 317 6.87 -0.08 -0.54
N ALA A 318 7.95 -0.76 -0.94
CA ALA A 318 9.31 -0.51 -0.47
C ALA A 318 10.45 -1.01 -1.37
N ASP A 319 10.93 -0.16 -2.28
CA ASP A 319 12.00 -0.55 -3.22
C ASP A 319 13.39 -0.08 -2.81
N ARG A 320 14.37 -0.97 -2.98
CA ARG A 320 15.77 -0.61 -2.83
C ARG A 320 16.28 0.10 -4.09
N LEU A 321 16.56 1.39 -3.95
CA LEU A 321 17.11 2.21 -5.04
C LEU A 321 18.60 1.91 -5.29
N PRO A 322 19.12 2.16 -6.51
CA PRO A 322 20.53 1.96 -6.86
C PRO A 322 21.53 2.76 -6.00
N ASN A 323 21.09 3.84 -5.34
CA ASN A 323 21.94 4.61 -4.42
C ASN A 323 22.00 4.03 -3.00
N GLY A 324 21.32 2.89 -2.77
CA GLY A 324 21.19 2.20 -1.48
C GLY A 324 20.06 2.73 -0.60
N ASN A 325 19.40 3.83 -0.96
CA ASN A 325 18.22 4.31 -0.25
C ASN A 325 17.02 3.40 -0.54
N THR A 326 15.98 3.51 0.27
CA THR A 326 14.71 2.82 0.08
C THR A 326 13.61 3.82 -0.18
N LEU A 327 12.85 3.66 -1.27
CA LEU A 327 11.62 4.41 -1.51
C LEU A 327 10.48 3.67 -0.79
N ILE A 328 9.56 4.39 -0.15
CA ILE A 328 8.51 3.78 0.68
C ILE A 328 7.21 4.54 0.47
N THR A 329 6.12 3.82 0.18
CA THR A 329 4.77 4.35 0.31
C THR A 329 4.23 4.10 1.71
N ASP A 330 3.95 5.17 2.45
CA ASP A 330 3.41 5.11 3.81
C ASP A 330 1.93 5.51 3.77
N SER A 331 1.13 4.53 3.36
CA SER A 331 -0.20 4.72 2.78
C SER A 331 -1.19 5.35 3.76
N ARG A 332 -1.18 4.94 5.04
CA ARG A 332 -2.04 5.56 6.07
C ARG A 332 -1.44 6.81 6.72
N ARG A 333 -0.22 7.21 6.36
CA ARG A 333 0.32 8.56 6.64
C ARG A 333 0.24 9.50 5.44
N PHE A 334 -0.31 9.03 4.32
CA PHE A 334 -0.50 9.79 3.09
C PHE A 334 0.81 10.43 2.65
N ARG A 335 1.88 9.65 2.52
CA ARG A 335 3.19 10.17 2.13
C ARG A 335 4.04 9.13 1.41
N ILE A 336 4.97 9.62 0.61
CA ILE A 336 6.08 8.86 0.02
C ILE A 336 7.37 9.33 0.68
N LEU A 337 8.26 8.40 1.01
CA LEU A 337 9.53 8.68 1.69
C LEU A 337 10.69 8.05 0.91
N GLU A 338 11.78 8.79 0.70
CA GLU A 338 13.07 8.17 0.37
C GLU A 338 13.93 8.20 1.63
N VAL A 339 14.37 7.02 2.06
CA VAL A 339 15.07 6.79 3.31
C VAL A 339 16.48 6.27 3.02
N ALA A 340 17.49 6.97 3.53
CA ALA A 340 18.87 6.52 3.43
C ALA A 340 19.12 5.27 4.31
N PRO A 341 20.18 4.48 4.03
CA PRO A 341 20.53 3.29 4.81
C PRO A 341 20.63 3.54 6.33
N ASN A 342 21.06 4.74 6.72
CA ASN A 342 21.17 5.15 8.12
C ASN A 342 19.81 5.49 8.79
N GLY A 343 18.69 5.28 8.08
CA GLY A 343 17.32 5.54 8.49
C GLY A 343 16.87 7.00 8.33
N SER A 344 17.71 7.92 7.86
CA SER A 344 17.31 9.33 7.67
C SER A 344 16.48 9.53 6.42
N VAL A 345 15.42 10.34 6.53
CA VAL A 345 14.61 10.75 5.37
C VAL A 345 15.41 11.77 4.56
N VAL A 346 15.69 11.44 3.29
CA VAL A 346 16.42 12.31 2.37
C VAL A 346 15.49 13.04 1.39
N TRP A 347 14.29 12.49 1.15
CA TRP A 347 13.24 13.13 0.38
C TRP A 347 11.86 12.68 0.87
N SER A 348 10.85 13.52 0.66
CA SER A 348 9.45 13.15 0.95
C SER A 348 8.45 13.89 0.07
N HIS A 349 7.32 13.24 -0.18
CA HIS A 349 6.15 13.81 -0.82
C HIS A 349 4.92 13.58 0.05
N LEU A 350 4.38 14.66 0.63
CA LEU A 350 3.24 14.59 1.54
C LEU A 350 1.93 14.79 0.77
N ARG A 351 0.95 13.92 1.01
CA ARG A 351 -0.41 13.94 0.46
C ARG A 351 -1.50 14.04 1.54
N GLN A 352 -1.13 14.52 2.72
CA GLN A 352 -2.03 14.58 3.88
C GLN A 352 -3.26 15.45 3.62
N ASP A 353 -3.11 16.58 2.92
CA ASP A 353 -4.22 17.50 2.63
C ASP A 353 -5.30 16.84 1.75
N ASP A 354 -4.88 16.00 0.80
CA ASP A 354 -5.76 15.26 -0.10
C ASP A 354 -6.23 13.93 0.50
N ARG A 355 -5.53 13.44 1.54
CA ARG A 355 -5.66 12.08 2.09
C ARG A 355 -5.51 11.01 1.01
N SER A 356 -4.52 11.17 0.13
CA SER A 356 -4.25 10.22 -0.94
C SER A 356 -3.66 8.93 -0.37
N ILE A 357 -4.36 7.83 -0.60
CA ILE A 357 -3.87 6.47 -0.36
C ILE A 357 -2.89 6.15 -1.48
N VAL A 358 -1.63 6.53 -1.28
CA VAL A 358 -0.54 6.17 -2.20
C VAL A 358 -0.25 4.69 -2.01
N TYR A 359 -0.25 3.94 -3.11
CA TYR A 359 -0.14 2.48 -3.09
C TYR A 359 1.26 2.07 -3.55
N GLU A 360 1.59 2.37 -4.80
CA GLU A 360 2.91 2.19 -5.45
C GLU A 360 3.70 3.50 -5.53
N ALA A 361 5.04 3.44 -5.55
CA ALA A 361 5.86 4.54 -6.05
C ALA A 361 7.26 4.15 -6.54
N ASP A 362 7.57 4.54 -7.79
CA ASP A 362 8.88 4.32 -8.40
C ASP A 362 9.70 5.57 -8.67
N ARG A 363 11.02 5.37 -8.72
CA ARG A 363 11.94 6.34 -9.31
C ARG A 363 12.05 6.14 -10.81
N ILE A 364 11.66 7.18 -11.55
CA ILE A 364 11.68 7.18 -13.02
C ILE A 364 12.60 8.27 -13.58
N ARG A 365 12.89 8.17 -14.87
CA ARG A 365 13.65 9.16 -15.64
C ARG A 365 12.88 9.57 -16.89
N LEU A 366 13.02 10.84 -17.28
CA LEU A 366 12.33 11.41 -18.44
C LEU A 366 13.29 11.77 -19.58
N ASP A 367 14.58 11.46 -19.46
CA ASP A 367 15.63 11.82 -20.41
C ASP A 367 16.05 10.66 -21.32
N ASP A 368 15.09 9.80 -21.71
CA ASP A 368 15.26 8.57 -22.50
C ASP A 368 16.14 7.49 -21.82
N GLU A 369 16.60 7.70 -20.59
CA GLU A 369 17.22 6.66 -19.77
C GLU A 369 16.14 5.93 -18.96
N TYR A 370 16.19 4.60 -18.89
CA TYR A 370 15.32 3.78 -18.03
C TYR A 370 16.03 3.51 -16.70
N LEU A 371 15.29 3.66 -15.59
CA LEU A 371 15.71 3.16 -14.28
C LEU A 371 14.91 1.89 -13.99
N PRO A 372 15.54 0.70 -13.96
CA PRO A 372 14.86 -0.48 -13.46
C PRO A 372 14.46 -0.26 -11.99
N GLU A 373 13.29 -0.77 -11.62
CA GLU A 373 12.75 -0.83 -10.26
C GLU A 373 13.75 -1.52 -9.30
N GLU A 374 14.43 -2.53 -9.83
CA GLU A 374 15.44 -3.31 -9.14
C GLU A 374 16.83 -2.64 -9.07
N PRO A 375 17.55 -2.71 -7.94
CA PRO A 375 18.84 -2.05 -7.78
C PRO A 375 19.85 -2.59 -8.78
N SER A 376 20.21 -1.74 -9.74
CA SER A 376 21.26 -2.09 -10.70
C SER A 376 22.68 -2.10 -10.10
N VAL A 377 22.96 -1.37 -9.01
CA VAL A 377 24.33 -1.33 -8.43
C VAL A 377 24.36 -0.77 -7.00
N SER A 378 24.26 -1.59 -5.94
CA SER A 378 24.77 -1.16 -4.62
C SER A 378 25.32 -2.32 -3.79
N THR A 379 26.66 -2.41 -3.74
CA THR A 379 27.40 -3.39 -2.93
C THR A 379 27.52 -3.02 -1.45
N ASP A 380 26.92 -1.92 -1.01
CA ASP A 380 26.94 -1.54 0.40
C ASP A 380 25.83 -2.33 1.12
N ASN A 381 26.21 -3.11 2.15
CA ASN A 381 25.31 -3.76 3.12
C ASN A 381 24.50 -2.71 3.90
N ALA A 382 23.61 -2.03 3.19
CA ALA A 382 22.84 -0.90 3.63
C ALA A 382 21.58 -1.40 4.33
N THR A 383 21.70 -1.92 5.55
CA THR A 383 20.53 -2.33 6.32
C THR A 383 19.80 -1.11 6.89
N LEU A 384 18.48 -1.03 6.68
CA LEU A 384 17.63 -0.02 7.33
C LEU A 384 17.59 -0.31 8.84
N VAL A 385 18.20 0.52 9.66
CA VAL A 385 18.19 0.31 11.12
C VAL A 385 17.16 1.20 11.79
N THR A 386 16.16 0.60 12.42
CA THR A 386 15.17 1.33 13.21
C THR A 386 15.35 1.22 14.71
N ARG A 387 14.95 2.31 15.36
CA ARG A 387 14.76 2.39 16.81
C ARG A 387 13.28 2.14 17.09
N THR A 388 12.97 1.06 17.79
CA THR A 388 11.61 0.80 18.26
C THR A 388 11.15 1.92 19.19
N ASN A 389 9.91 2.38 18.98
CA ASN A 389 9.27 3.31 19.90
C ASN A 389 8.72 2.53 21.10
N GLY A 390 8.37 3.25 22.18
CA GLY A 390 7.75 2.60 23.34
C GLY A 390 6.29 2.22 23.05
N PRO A 391 5.72 1.18 23.71
CA PRO A 391 4.38 0.66 23.42
C PRO A 391 3.23 1.69 23.43
N LEU A 392 3.37 2.74 24.25
CA LEU A 392 2.38 3.83 24.33
C LEU A 392 2.39 4.75 23.11
N VAL A 393 3.57 4.93 22.49
CA VAL A 393 3.72 5.73 21.28
C VAL A 393 3.08 4.99 20.11
N ASP A 394 3.33 3.68 20.02
CA ASP A 394 2.75 2.84 18.96
C ASP A 394 1.24 2.81 19.05
N LEU A 395 0.65 2.57 20.24
CA LEU A 395 -0.80 2.61 20.42
C LEU A 395 -1.40 3.96 20.05
N TYR A 396 -0.74 5.06 20.41
CA TYR A 396 -1.21 6.40 20.08
C TYR A 396 -1.24 6.60 18.56
N ALA A 397 -0.15 6.26 17.89
CA ALA A 397 -0.02 6.41 16.44
C ALA A 397 -0.97 5.48 15.68
N THR A 398 -1.23 4.27 16.18
CA THR A 398 -2.27 3.38 15.64
C THR A 398 -3.64 4.05 15.70
N LEU A 399 -4.04 4.55 16.88
CA LEU A 399 -5.32 5.24 17.05
C LEU A 399 -5.41 6.50 16.21
N ASP A 400 -4.33 7.27 16.11
CA ASP A 400 -4.26 8.49 15.31
C ASP A 400 -4.47 8.20 13.82
N SER A 401 -3.79 7.18 13.30
CA SER A 401 -4.00 6.68 11.94
C SER A 401 -5.46 6.28 11.71
N TYR A 402 -6.04 5.43 12.56
CA TYR A 402 -7.46 5.05 12.43
C TYR A 402 -8.42 6.25 12.47
N LEU A 403 -8.11 7.29 13.23
CA LEU A 403 -8.93 8.51 13.29
C LEU A 403 -8.76 9.41 12.07
N ALA A 404 -7.56 9.50 11.50
CA ALA A 404 -7.33 10.17 10.22
C ALA A 404 -8.15 9.49 9.09
N PHE A 405 -8.35 8.18 9.24
CA PHE A 405 -9.26 7.33 8.44
C PHE A 405 -10.72 7.38 8.91
N VAL A 406 -11.18 8.48 9.52
CA VAL A 406 -12.62 8.71 9.67
C VAL A 406 -13.00 9.83 8.71
N PRO A 407 -13.86 9.57 7.70
CA PRO A 407 -14.06 10.50 6.58
C PRO A 407 -14.65 11.85 6.98
N PHE A 408 -15.29 11.94 8.15
CA PHE A 408 -15.89 13.17 8.68
C PHE A 408 -15.13 13.79 9.85
N LEU A 409 -14.03 13.19 10.32
CA LEU A 409 -13.16 13.82 11.32
C LEU A 409 -12.13 14.70 10.60
N PRO A 410 -11.99 15.99 10.98
CA PRO A 410 -10.88 16.80 10.48
C PRO A 410 -9.51 16.18 10.82
N LEU A 411 -8.50 16.35 9.95
CA LEU A 411 -7.16 15.77 10.13
C LEU A 411 -6.47 16.15 11.44
N TRP A 412 -6.77 17.31 12.01
CA TRP A 412 -6.22 17.75 13.29
C TRP A 412 -6.84 17.05 14.50
N VAL A 413 -7.93 16.29 14.32
CA VAL A 413 -8.60 15.54 15.39
C VAL A 413 -7.95 14.17 15.57
N GLY A 414 -6.81 14.17 16.26
CA GLY A 414 -6.18 12.95 16.76
C GLY A 414 -6.83 12.40 18.05
N PRO A 415 -6.23 11.36 18.66
CA PRO A 415 -6.80 10.68 19.84
C PRO A 415 -7.02 11.62 21.03
N LEU A 416 -6.08 12.53 21.28
CA LEU A 416 -6.16 13.47 22.40
C LEU A 416 -7.27 14.53 22.20
N PRO A 417 -7.33 15.26 21.06
CA PRO A 417 -8.47 16.10 20.72
C PRO A 417 -9.82 15.39 20.82
N LEU A 418 -9.92 14.15 20.36
CA LEU A 418 -11.15 13.37 20.42
C LEU A 418 -11.58 13.10 21.87
N VAL A 419 -10.66 12.63 22.72
CA VAL A 419 -10.93 12.40 24.16
C VAL A 419 -11.38 13.70 24.84
N ILE A 420 -10.71 14.83 24.55
CA ILE A 420 -11.10 16.14 25.07
C ILE A 420 -12.53 16.49 24.63
N GLY A 421 -12.85 16.34 23.35
CA GLY A 421 -14.20 16.62 22.83
C GLY A 421 -15.30 15.75 23.47
N LEU A 422 -15.01 14.47 23.72
CA LEU A 422 -15.94 13.55 24.40
C LEU A 422 -16.16 13.94 25.88
N VAL A 423 -15.10 14.37 26.58
CA VAL A 423 -15.19 14.88 27.95
C VAL A 423 -16.04 16.15 28.00
N ASP A 424 -15.83 17.07 27.06
CA ASP A 424 -16.61 18.31 26.95
C ASP A 424 -18.09 18.04 26.65
N LEU A 425 -18.39 17.10 25.75
CA LEU A 425 -19.75 16.68 25.47
C LEU A 425 -20.42 16.08 26.71
N GLY A 426 -19.71 15.23 27.45
CA GLY A 426 -20.17 14.67 28.72
C GLY A 426 -20.45 15.76 29.76
N ALA A 427 -19.56 16.74 29.89
CA ALA A 427 -19.73 17.89 30.77
C ALA A 427 -20.96 18.74 30.39
N LEU A 428 -21.16 19.01 29.10
CA LEU A 428 -22.33 19.72 28.57
C LEU A 428 -23.64 18.97 28.85
N LEU A 429 -23.68 17.66 28.64
CA LEU A 429 -24.87 16.84 28.92
C LEU A 429 -25.24 16.86 30.41
N LEU A 430 -24.25 16.86 31.31
CA LEU A 430 -24.47 16.99 32.76
C LEU A 430 -24.99 18.39 33.13
N LEU A 431 -24.50 19.45 32.48
CA LEU A 431 -25.00 20.81 32.67
C LEU A 431 -26.46 20.97 32.21
N VAL A 432 -26.83 20.39 31.08
CA VAL A 432 -28.22 20.42 30.56
C VAL A 432 -29.17 19.63 31.45
N ARG A 433 -28.79 18.41 31.86
CA ARG A 433 -29.63 17.57 32.74
C ARG A 433 -29.93 18.22 34.09
N GLY A 434 -28.98 18.95 34.66
CA GLY A 434 -29.18 19.60 35.95
C GLY A 434 -29.88 20.96 35.89
N ARG A 435 -30.19 21.48 34.69
CA ARG A 435 -31.14 22.60 34.48
C ARG A 435 -32.59 22.14 34.25
N LEU A 436 -32.78 20.88 33.83
CA LEU A 436 -34.11 20.25 33.62
C LEU A 436 -34.69 19.59 34.88
N ARG A 437 -33.93 19.57 35.98
CA ARG A 437 -34.37 19.21 37.33
C ARG A 437 -34.34 20.47 38.19
#